data_AF-A0A4P5T4E7-F1
#
_entry.id   AF-A0A4P5T4E7-F1
#
_cell.length_a   1.000
_cell.length_b   1.000
_cell.length_c   1.000
_cell.angle_alpha   90.00
_cell.angle_beta   90.00
_cell.angle_gamma   90.00
#
_symmetry.space_group_name_H-M   'P 1'
#
loop_
_entity.id
_entity.type
_entity.pdbx_description
1 polymer ?
#
loop_
_entity_poly.entity_id
_entity_poly.type
_entity_poly.pdbx_seq_one_letter_code
_entity_poly.pdbx_strand_id
1 'polypeptide(L)'
;MSDTPAEPSPTRPSKRATLRLDQRILTRISYTVVTVFILILIPIGYRVYLNFKSQRDLTIGKTNLLNIYKALATYAQDWDGRLPPAERWTELVAGYLHAPPNTPGGAMSYLKGPGDGEDVSYVYNDLAAGYNLESTNKDDRQKSIAPGELVVLIEKTGAKMNEHIVIPPQRGMGIDKLGKLLDFSHFSSDEKKATSLVVLANGRIEQRTRQDFQH
;
A
#
# COMPACT_ATOMS: atom_id res chain seq x y z
N MET A 1 74.37 -52.47 52.93
CA MET A 1 72.90 -52.26 52.86
C MET A 1 72.70 -51.05 51.97
N SER A 2 72.27 -51.29 50.73
CA SER A 2 71.97 -50.24 49.76
C SER A 2 70.60 -50.56 49.18
N ASP A 3 69.58 -49.91 49.72
CA ASP A 3 68.23 -49.94 49.17
C ASP A 3 68.20 -49.05 47.92
N THR A 4 67.87 -49.66 46.79
CA THR A 4 67.61 -48.93 45.54
C THR A 4 66.12 -48.59 45.52
N PRO A 5 65.71 -47.31 45.46
CA PRO A 5 64.30 -46.95 45.43
C PRO A 5 63.70 -47.30 44.05
N ALA A 6 62.54 -47.96 44.09
CA ALA A 6 61.80 -48.38 42.89
C ALA A 6 61.31 -47.17 42.08
N GLU A 7 61.49 -47.25 40.75
CA GLU A 7 61.06 -46.25 39.78
C GLU A 7 59.52 -46.07 39.79
N PRO A 8 58.99 -44.83 39.75
CA PRO A 8 57.55 -44.60 39.72
C PRO A 8 56.96 -45.11 38.39
N SER A 9 55.96 -45.98 38.49
CA SER A 9 55.27 -46.54 37.32
C SER A 9 54.61 -45.44 36.47
N PRO A 10 54.71 -45.50 35.14
CA PRO A 10 54.18 -44.45 34.26
C PRO A 10 52.65 -44.36 34.39
N THR A 11 52.16 -43.15 34.67
CA THR A 11 50.72 -42.86 34.77
C THR A 11 50.06 -43.10 33.41
N ARG A 12 49.13 -44.06 33.33
CA ARG A 12 48.39 -44.37 32.09
C ARG A 12 47.67 -43.10 31.58
N PRO A 13 47.79 -42.74 30.29
CA PRO A 13 47.07 -41.61 29.73
C PRO A 13 45.56 -41.82 29.82
N SER A 14 44.83 -40.86 30.41
CA SER A 14 43.37 -40.95 30.48
C SER A 14 42.78 -40.74 29.08
N LYS A 15 41.99 -41.72 28.63
CA LYS A 15 41.30 -41.63 27.34
C LYS A 15 40.21 -40.57 27.44
N ARG A 16 40.46 -39.37 26.89
CA ARG A 16 39.39 -38.41 26.63
C ARG A 16 38.44 -39.02 25.60
N ALA A 17 37.20 -39.30 26.01
CA ALA A 17 36.17 -39.77 25.11
C ALA A 17 35.90 -38.68 24.06
N THR A 18 36.36 -38.90 22.83
CA THR A 18 35.93 -38.09 21.69
C THR A 18 34.61 -38.66 21.22
N LEU A 19 33.54 -37.86 21.33
CA LEU A 19 32.21 -38.23 20.88
C LEU A 19 32.25 -38.39 19.35
N ARG A 20 32.48 -39.61 18.86
CA ARG A 20 32.44 -39.93 17.43
C ARG A 20 31.00 -40.23 17.06
N LEU A 21 30.27 -39.21 16.63
CA LEU A 21 28.96 -39.44 16.02
C LEU A 21 29.13 -40.15 14.69
N ASP A 22 28.32 -41.18 14.48
CA ASP A 22 28.21 -41.87 13.19
C ASP A 22 27.76 -40.89 12.11
N GLN A 23 28.31 -41.03 10.90
CA GLN A 23 28.06 -40.14 9.77
C GLN A 23 26.57 -40.04 9.43
N ARG A 24 25.84 -41.16 9.58
CA ARG A 24 24.38 -41.20 9.39
C ARG A 24 23.63 -40.32 10.39
N ILE A 25 24.10 -40.26 11.64
CA ILE A 25 23.51 -39.42 12.69
C ILE A 25 23.83 -37.95 12.41
N LEU A 26 25.06 -37.63 12.02
CA LEU A 26 25.46 -36.27 11.62
C LEU A 26 24.62 -35.75 10.44
N THR A 27 24.39 -36.58 9.41
CA THR A 27 23.54 -36.20 8.27
C THR A 27 22.10 -35.95 8.70
N ARG A 28 21.52 -36.79 9.56
CA ARG A 28 20.16 -36.60 10.08
C ARG A 28 20.05 -35.31 10.89
N ILE A 29 21.00 -35.06 11.79
CA ILE A 29 21.04 -33.82 12.59
C ILE A 29 21.16 -32.61 11.66
N SER A 30 22.08 -32.64 10.68
CA SER A 30 22.25 -31.56 9.72
C SER A 30 20.96 -31.26 8.94
N TYR A 31 20.27 -32.29 8.44
CA TYR A 31 19.01 -32.12 7.73
C TYR A 31 17.90 -31.54 8.62
N THR A 32 17.78 -32.01 9.87
CA THR A 32 16.83 -31.48 10.84
C THR A 32 17.09 -30.01 11.12
N VAL A 33 18.35 -29.63 11.36
CA VAL A 33 18.74 -28.25 11.61
C VAL A 33 18.38 -27.37 10.41
N VAL A 34 18.76 -27.76 9.20
CA VAL A 34 18.43 -27.02 7.97
C VAL A 34 16.91 -26.87 7.80
N THR A 35 16.15 -27.93 8.06
CA THR A 35 14.68 -27.89 7.97
C THR A 35 14.08 -26.92 8.98
N VAL A 36 14.55 -26.92 10.23
CA VAL A 36 14.11 -25.97 11.26
C VAL A 36 14.42 -24.54 10.84
N PHE A 37 15.61 -24.28 10.29
CA PHE A 37 15.96 -22.94 9.77
C PHE A 37 15.03 -22.51 8.64
N ILE A 38 14.72 -23.39 7.68
CA ILE A 38 13.81 -23.07 6.58
C ILE A 38 12.40 -22.74 7.12
N LEU A 39 11.90 -23.53 8.07
CA LEU A 39 10.58 -23.30 8.68
C LEU A 39 10.48 -21.96 9.43
N ILE A 40 11.60 -21.44 9.95
CA ILE A 40 11.66 -20.13 10.60
C ILE A 40 11.84 -19.01 9.56
N LEU A 41 12.69 -19.20 8.55
CA LEU A 41 13.02 -18.16 7.59
C LEU A 41 11.88 -17.87 6.60
N ILE A 42 11.13 -18.89 6.17
CA ILE A 42 9.99 -18.72 5.25
C ILE A 42 8.95 -17.71 5.78
N PRO A 43 8.38 -17.84 7.00
CA PRO A 43 7.37 -16.91 7.49
C PRO A 43 7.93 -15.49 7.71
N ILE A 44 9.18 -15.37 8.13
CA ILE A 44 9.84 -14.06 8.28
C ILE A 44 10.00 -13.39 6.91
N GLY A 45 10.57 -14.12 5.94
CA GLY A 45 10.76 -13.65 4.57
C GLY A 45 9.43 -13.27 3.91
N TYR A 46 8.39 -14.09 4.12
CA TYR A 46 7.05 -13.81 3.60
C TYR A 46 6.47 -12.51 4.17
N ARG A 47 6.62 -12.24 5.48
CA ARG A 47 6.18 -10.97 6.08
C ARG A 47 6.93 -9.76 5.52
N VAL A 48 8.25 -9.88 5.32
CA VAL A 48 9.05 -8.80 4.73
C VAL A 48 8.60 -8.54 3.28
N TYR A 49 8.39 -9.60 2.51
CA TYR A 49 7.89 -9.52 1.13
C TYR A 49 6.53 -8.82 1.06
N LEU A 50 5.56 -9.19 1.90
CA LEU A 50 4.24 -8.55 1.92
C LEU A 50 4.35 -7.04 2.21
N ASN A 51 5.15 -6.64 3.20
CA ASN A 51 5.35 -5.21 3.50
C ASN A 51 5.96 -4.46 2.30
N PHE A 52 6.95 -5.04 1.63
CA PHE A 52 7.55 -4.43 0.44
C PHE A 52 6.54 -4.32 -0.71
N LYS A 53 5.76 -5.38 -0.95
CA LYS A 53 4.69 -5.39 -1.95
C LYS A 53 3.68 -4.28 -1.66
N SER A 54 3.15 -4.17 -0.44
CA SER A 54 2.17 -3.13 -0.08
C SER A 54 2.74 -1.71 -0.23
N GLN A 55 4.01 -1.48 0.11
CA GLN A 55 4.67 -0.18 -0.11
C GLN A 55 4.79 0.18 -1.59
N ARG A 56 5.18 -0.80 -2.42
CA ARG A 56 5.26 -0.63 -3.87
C ARG A 56 3.88 -0.33 -4.46
N ASP A 57 2.87 -1.11 -4.06
CA ASP A 57 1.50 -0.99 -4.57
C ASP A 57 0.90 0.37 -4.19
N LEU A 58 1.12 0.84 -2.96
CA LEU A 58 0.71 2.17 -2.50
C LEU A 58 1.42 3.29 -3.29
N THR A 59 2.71 3.13 -3.58
CA THR A 59 3.46 4.07 -4.43
C THR A 59 2.85 4.16 -5.82
N ILE A 60 2.52 3.01 -6.44
CA ILE A 60 1.85 2.96 -7.75
C ILE A 60 0.48 3.64 -7.67
N GLY A 61 -0.33 3.35 -6.66
CA GLY A 61 -1.64 3.97 -6.46
C GLY A 61 -1.56 5.50 -6.36
N LYS A 62 -0.57 6.03 -5.62
CA LYS A 62 -0.31 7.48 -5.55
C LYS A 62 0.06 8.08 -6.90
N THR A 63 0.94 7.42 -7.65
CA THR A 63 1.34 7.89 -8.98
C THR A 63 0.16 7.91 -9.94
N ASN A 64 -0.68 6.87 -9.92
CA ASN A 64 -1.90 6.79 -10.71
C ASN A 64 -2.87 7.92 -10.36
N LEU A 65 -3.19 8.10 -9.07
CA LEU A 65 -4.05 9.19 -8.60
C LEU A 65 -3.51 10.57 -8.96
N LEU A 66 -2.19 10.76 -8.88
CA LEU A 66 -1.56 12.02 -9.29
C LEU A 66 -1.74 12.27 -10.79
N ASN A 67 -1.59 11.24 -11.62
CA ASN A 67 -1.78 11.37 -13.06
C ASN A 67 -3.25 11.63 -13.41
N ILE A 68 -4.19 10.96 -12.74
CA ILE A 68 -5.63 11.23 -12.89
C ILE A 68 -5.94 12.66 -12.47
N TYR A 69 -5.42 13.11 -11.32
CA TYR A 69 -5.64 14.49 -10.85
C TYR A 69 -5.07 15.53 -11.81
N LYS A 70 -3.87 15.29 -12.36
CA LYS A 70 -3.31 16.18 -13.39
C LYS A 70 -4.20 16.23 -14.62
N ALA A 71 -4.70 15.09 -15.09
CA ALA A 71 -5.62 15.04 -16.22
C ALA A 71 -6.96 15.75 -15.92
N LEU A 72 -7.49 15.61 -14.69
CA LEU A 72 -8.64 16.39 -14.20
C LEU A 72 -8.35 17.89 -14.19
N ALA A 73 -7.16 18.30 -13.76
CA ALA A 73 -6.76 19.70 -13.73
C ALA A 73 -6.58 20.27 -15.14
N THR A 74 -6.01 19.51 -16.09
CA THR A 74 -5.91 19.91 -17.49
C THR A 74 -7.29 20.01 -18.14
N TYR A 75 -8.20 19.05 -17.87
CA TYR A 75 -9.60 19.18 -18.26
C TYR A 75 -10.19 20.48 -17.69
N ALA A 76 -10.00 20.75 -16.41
CA ALA A 76 -10.54 21.96 -15.78
C ALA A 76 -10.02 23.25 -16.43
N GLN A 77 -8.74 23.30 -16.81
CA GLN A 77 -8.14 24.44 -17.52
C GLN A 77 -8.84 24.71 -18.87
N ASP A 78 -9.25 23.67 -19.59
CA ASP A 78 -9.98 23.80 -20.85
C ASP A 78 -11.47 24.13 -20.66
N TRP A 79 -12.00 23.94 -19.45
CA TRP A 79 -13.44 24.02 -19.11
C TRP A 79 -13.72 25.00 -17.97
N ASP A 80 -13.19 26.23 -18.06
CA ASP A 80 -13.45 27.35 -17.13
C ASP A 80 -13.15 27.03 -15.65
N GLY A 81 -12.11 26.24 -15.41
CA GLY A 81 -11.68 25.79 -14.09
C GLY A 81 -12.54 24.67 -13.49
N ARG A 82 -13.54 24.15 -14.21
CA ARG A 82 -14.51 23.19 -13.67
C ARG A 82 -14.09 21.74 -13.84
N LEU A 83 -14.18 20.99 -12.76
CA LEU A 83 -14.06 19.53 -12.81
C LEU A 83 -15.16 18.88 -13.67
N PRO A 84 -14.91 17.71 -14.28
CA PRO A 84 -15.87 17.07 -15.16
C PRO A 84 -17.14 16.62 -14.41
N PRO A 85 -18.26 16.44 -15.15
CA PRO A 85 -19.46 15.81 -14.62
C PRO A 85 -19.18 14.36 -14.20
N ALA A 86 -19.83 13.91 -13.13
CA ALA A 86 -19.61 12.57 -12.59
C ALA A 86 -20.03 11.46 -13.56
N GLU A 87 -21.08 11.62 -14.36
CA GLU A 87 -21.57 10.53 -15.21
C GLU A 87 -20.58 10.12 -16.32
N ARG A 88 -19.60 10.97 -16.66
CA ARG A 88 -18.64 10.73 -17.75
C ARG A 88 -17.21 11.09 -17.37
N TRP A 89 -16.91 11.16 -16.07
CA TRP A 89 -15.61 11.66 -15.61
C TRP A 89 -14.44 10.84 -16.18
N THR A 90 -14.57 9.51 -16.27
CA THR A 90 -13.48 8.67 -16.81
C THR A 90 -13.24 8.89 -18.29
N GLU A 91 -14.30 9.01 -19.08
CA GLU A 91 -14.21 9.23 -20.53
C GLU A 91 -13.57 10.59 -20.82
N LEU A 92 -14.00 11.62 -20.09
CA LEU A 92 -13.49 12.97 -20.24
C LEU A 92 -12.02 13.05 -19.82
N VAL A 93 -11.66 12.44 -18.68
CA VAL A 93 -10.28 12.43 -18.17
C VAL A 93 -9.37 11.55 -19.03
N ALA A 94 -9.88 10.47 -19.63
CA ALA A 94 -9.09 9.58 -20.47
C ALA A 94 -8.43 10.31 -21.66
N GLY A 95 -9.10 11.34 -22.21
CA GLY A 95 -8.54 12.19 -23.26
C GLY A 95 -7.31 13.00 -22.84
N TYR A 96 -7.15 13.24 -21.54
CA TYR A 96 -6.06 14.04 -20.95
C TYR A 96 -5.00 13.17 -20.26
N LEU A 97 -5.19 11.85 -20.20
CA LEU A 97 -4.20 10.93 -19.64
C LEU A 97 -3.08 10.69 -20.66
N HIS A 98 -1.85 10.93 -20.22
CA HIS A 98 -0.64 10.66 -21.01
C HIS A 98 0.22 9.60 -20.32
N ALA A 99 0.45 8.50 -21.03
CA ALA A 99 1.40 7.48 -20.61
C ALA A 99 2.70 7.57 -21.43
N PRO A 100 3.86 7.40 -20.79
CA PRO A 100 5.12 7.24 -21.51
C PRO A 100 5.07 6.11 -22.55
N PRO A 101 5.90 6.18 -23.60
CA PRO A 101 6.08 5.07 -24.52
C PRO A 101 6.51 3.82 -23.73
N ASN A 102 5.84 2.70 -23.97
CA ASN A 102 6.02 1.40 -23.31
C ASN A 102 5.35 1.20 -21.94
N THR A 103 4.48 2.09 -21.46
CA THR A 103 3.64 1.79 -20.28
C THR A 103 2.67 0.65 -20.60
N PRO A 104 2.73 -0.50 -19.89
CA PRO A 104 1.79 -1.59 -20.09
C PRO A 104 0.35 -1.15 -19.83
N GLY A 105 -0.56 -1.42 -20.77
CA GLY A 105 -1.96 -0.97 -20.69
C GLY A 105 -2.20 0.50 -21.09
N GLY A 106 -1.15 1.24 -21.45
CA GLY A 106 -1.24 2.62 -21.93
C GLY A 106 -1.80 3.61 -20.90
N ALA A 107 -2.34 4.73 -21.36
CA ALA A 107 -2.89 5.79 -20.50
C ALA A 107 -4.01 5.29 -19.57
N MET A 108 -4.81 4.34 -20.04
CA MET A 108 -5.94 3.78 -19.29
C MET A 108 -5.50 2.89 -18.12
N SER A 109 -4.24 2.43 -18.09
CA SER A 109 -3.73 1.68 -16.94
C SER A 109 -3.74 2.50 -15.66
N TYR A 110 -3.68 3.84 -15.74
CA TYR A 110 -3.73 4.71 -14.58
C TYR A 110 -5.10 4.69 -13.88
N LEU A 111 -6.17 4.26 -14.54
CA LEU A 111 -7.51 4.17 -13.92
C LEU A 111 -7.68 2.94 -13.03
N LYS A 112 -6.66 2.08 -12.93
CA LYS A 112 -6.60 0.92 -12.05
C LYS A 112 -5.28 0.89 -11.29
N GLY A 113 -5.32 0.44 -10.05
CA GLY A 113 -4.15 0.26 -9.20
C GLY A 113 -4.07 -1.15 -8.63
N PRO A 114 -2.88 -1.59 -8.20
CA PRO A 114 -2.74 -2.83 -7.47
C PRO A 114 -3.23 -2.68 -6.02
N GLY A 115 -4.00 -3.64 -5.53
CA GLY A 115 -4.26 -3.83 -4.09
C GLY A 115 -3.53 -5.04 -3.53
N ASP A 116 -3.55 -5.19 -2.20
CA ASP A 116 -2.93 -6.35 -1.55
C ASP A 116 -3.60 -7.68 -1.95
N GLY A 117 -4.91 -7.66 -2.22
CA GLY A 117 -5.71 -8.82 -2.64
C GLY A 117 -6.22 -8.70 -4.08
N GLU A 118 -7.08 -7.73 -4.33
CA GLU A 118 -7.67 -7.46 -5.65
C GLU A 118 -7.23 -6.09 -6.19
N ASP A 119 -7.38 -5.88 -7.49
CA ASP A 119 -7.13 -4.58 -8.11
C ASP A 119 -8.11 -3.53 -7.58
N VAL A 120 -7.61 -2.31 -7.40
CA VAL A 120 -8.41 -1.14 -7.06
C VAL A 120 -8.74 -0.33 -8.30
N SER A 121 -9.94 0.23 -8.32
CA SER A 121 -10.34 1.29 -9.24
C SER A 121 -10.51 2.58 -8.45
N TYR A 122 -10.52 3.72 -9.15
CA TYR A 122 -10.77 5.02 -8.54
C TYR A 122 -12.23 5.41 -8.74
N VAL A 123 -12.86 5.90 -7.67
CA VAL A 123 -14.27 6.26 -7.66
C VAL A 123 -14.38 7.77 -7.46
N TYR A 124 -15.16 8.41 -8.31
CA TYR A 124 -15.31 9.87 -8.33
C TYR A 124 -16.39 10.36 -7.37
N ASN A 125 -16.18 11.53 -6.78
CA ASN A 125 -17.16 12.14 -5.90
C ASN A 125 -18.18 12.97 -6.71
N ASP A 126 -19.46 12.64 -6.61
CA ASP A 126 -20.55 13.38 -7.22
C ASP A 126 -20.58 14.85 -6.77
N LEU A 127 -20.19 15.13 -5.52
CA LEU A 127 -20.13 16.51 -5.00
C LEU A 127 -18.96 17.32 -5.57
N ALA A 128 -17.97 16.66 -6.18
CA ALA A 128 -16.87 17.33 -6.87
C ALA A 128 -17.22 17.65 -8.33
N ALA A 129 -18.31 17.10 -8.87
CA ALA A 129 -18.73 17.36 -10.25
C ALA A 129 -18.97 18.85 -10.49
N GLY A 130 -18.31 19.41 -11.50
CA GLY A 130 -18.42 20.84 -11.84
C GLY A 130 -17.82 21.79 -10.80
N TYR A 131 -17.10 21.28 -9.79
CA TYR A 131 -16.41 22.13 -8.82
C TYR A 131 -15.32 22.94 -9.52
N ASN A 132 -15.30 24.25 -9.29
CA ASN A 132 -14.33 25.13 -9.91
C ASN A 132 -13.03 25.20 -9.08
N LEU A 133 -11.93 24.66 -9.63
CA LEU A 133 -10.60 24.65 -9.02
C LEU A 133 -9.96 26.04 -8.95
N GLU A 134 -10.36 26.95 -9.84
CA GLU A 134 -9.78 28.28 -10.01
C GLU A 134 -10.64 29.38 -9.37
N SER A 135 -11.82 29.04 -8.82
CA SER A 135 -12.74 30.04 -8.27
C SER A 135 -12.12 30.75 -7.07
N THR A 136 -11.56 31.92 -7.36
CA THR A 136 -11.15 32.95 -6.41
C THR A 136 -12.31 33.92 -6.10
N ASN A 137 -13.40 33.81 -6.87
CA ASN A 137 -14.50 34.75 -6.84
C ASN A 137 -15.47 34.49 -5.70
N LYS A 138 -15.92 35.57 -5.06
CA LYS A 138 -16.69 35.49 -3.82
C LYS A 138 -18.14 35.03 -3.99
N ASP A 139 -18.63 34.90 -5.22
CA ASP A 139 -20.06 34.79 -5.57
C ASP A 139 -20.52 33.40 -6.02
N ASP A 140 -19.62 32.41 -6.15
CA ASP A 140 -20.02 31.04 -6.44
C ASP A 140 -20.60 30.36 -5.18
N ARG A 141 -21.80 29.76 -5.29
CA ARG A 141 -22.41 28.93 -4.22
C ARG A 141 -21.52 27.74 -3.79
N GLN A 142 -20.49 27.41 -4.57
CA GLN A 142 -19.46 26.39 -4.28
C GLN A 142 -18.46 26.81 -3.17
N LYS A 143 -18.45 28.08 -2.77
CA LYS A 143 -17.50 28.65 -1.80
C LYS A 143 -17.63 28.13 -0.36
N SER A 144 -18.65 27.33 -0.05
CA SER A 144 -18.81 26.75 1.29
C SER A 144 -17.83 25.62 1.59
N ILE A 145 -17.26 24.98 0.54
CA ILE A 145 -16.39 23.82 0.68
C ILE A 145 -14.96 24.22 0.31
N ALA A 146 -14.04 24.13 1.27
CA ALA A 146 -12.64 24.40 1.00
C ALA A 146 -12.06 23.30 0.09
N PRO A 147 -11.18 23.62 -0.88
CA PRO A 147 -10.57 22.62 -1.76
C PRO A 147 -9.86 21.49 -1.03
N GLY A 148 -9.31 21.76 0.16
CA GLY A 148 -8.66 20.77 1.02
C GLY A 148 -9.61 19.88 1.82
N GLU A 149 -10.92 20.02 1.65
CA GLU A 149 -11.95 19.23 2.33
C GLU A 149 -12.87 18.50 1.36
N LEU A 150 -12.88 18.92 0.09
CA LEU A 150 -13.60 18.25 -0.96
C LEU A 150 -12.79 17.07 -1.47
N VAL A 151 -13.26 15.86 -1.19
CA VAL A 151 -12.73 14.64 -1.82
C VAL A 151 -13.15 14.61 -3.28
N VAL A 152 -12.23 14.30 -4.18
CA VAL A 152 -12.49 14.14 -5.62
C VAL A 152 -12.47 12.67 -6.01
N LEU A 153 -11.49 11.92 -5.52
CA LEU A 153 -11.33 10.49 -5.81
C LEU A 153 -11.00 9.71 -4.55
N ILE A 154 -11.48 8.48 -4.47
CA ILE A 154 -11.03 7.47 -3.51
C ILE A 154 -10.67 6.17 -4.22
N GLU A 155 -9.80 5.39 -3.60
CA GLU A 155 -9.60 3.99 -3.99
C GLU A 155 -10.75 3.11 -3.52
N LYS A 156 -11.18 2.21 -4.40
CA LYS A 156 -12.19 1.20 -4.09
C LYS A 156 -11.88 -0.12 -4.78
N THR A 157 -11.95 -1.20 -4.02
CA THR A 157 -11.66 -2.55 -4.50
C THR A 157 -12.83 -3.07 -5.32
N GLY A 158 -12.56 -3.63 -6.50
CA GLY A 158 -13.61 -4.20 -7.35
C GLY A 158 -14.60 -3.19 -7.95
N ALA A 159 -14.40 -1.89 -7.75
CA ALA A 159 -15.25 -0.86 -8.33
C ALA A 159 -15.19 -0.86 -9.86
N LYS A 160 -16.33 -0.56 -10.49
CA LYS A 160 -16.46 -0.51 -11.94
C LYS A 160 -15.79 0.75 -12.49
N MET A 161 -15.39 0.70 -13.77
CA MET A 161 -14.93 1.90 -14.46
C MET A 161 -16.06 2.94 -14.47
N ASN A 162 -15.72 4.21 -14.22
CA ASN A 162 -16.67 5.31 -14.12
C ASN A 162 -17.63 5.22 -12.93
N GLU A 163 -17.36 4.38 -11.94
CA GLU A 163 -18.13 4.41 -10.70
C GLU A 163 -17.93 5.75 -9.98
N HIS A 164 -19.01 6.22 -9.37
CA HIS A 164 -19.06 7.48 -8.65
C HIS A 164 -19.96 7.33 -7.42
N ILE A 165 -19.68 8.12 -6.39
CA ILE A 165 -20.38 8.07 -5.10
C ILE A 165 -20.50 9.49 -4.53
N VAL A 166 -21.39 9.67 -3.56
CA VAL A 166 -21.51 10.93 -2.83
C VAL A 166 -20.64 10.89 -1.58
N ILE A 167 -19.57 11.70 -1.55
CA ILE A 167 -18.68 11.86 -0.40
C ILE A 167 -18.85 13.27 0.17
N PRO A 168 -19.37 13.42 1.39
CA PRO A 168 -19.52 14.73 2.01
C PRO A 168 -18.14 15.37 2.26
N PRO A 169 -18.05 16.71 2.33
CA PRO A 169 -16.83 17.41 2.71
C PRO A 169 -16.26 16.91 4.05
N GLN A 170 -14.94 16.87 4.17
CA GLN A 170 -14.22 16.41 5.37
C GLN A 170 -14.28 17.41 6.54
N ARG A 171 -15.49 17.82 6.95
CA ARG A 171 -15.75 18.60 8.17
C ARG A 171 -16.79 17.87 9.03
N GLY A 172 -16.58 17.85 10.35
CA GLY A 172 -17.49 17.20 11.30
C GLY A 172 -17.79 15.74 10.93
N MET A 173 -19.06 15.37 10.84
CA MET A 173 -19.54 14.02 10.49
C MET A 173 -19.12 13.51 9.09
N GLY A 174 -18.54 14.37 8.25
CA GLY A 174 -18.06 13.96 6.92
C GLY A 174 -16.87 13.01 6.96
N ILE A 175 -16.03 13.10 8.00
CA ILE A 175 -14.85 12.25 8.18
C ILE A 175 -15.29 10.80 8.48
N ASP A 176 -16.26 10.60 9.38
CA ASP A 176 -16.74 9.26 9.74
C ASP A 176 -17.43 8.57 8.56
N LYS A 177 -18.16 9.35 7.75
CA LYS A 177 -18.78 8.85 6.52
C LYS A 177 -17.73 8.44 5.49
N LEU A 178 -16.65 9.22 5.34
CA LEU A 178 -15.53 8.84 4.48
C LEU A 178 -14.90 7.52 4.94
N GLY A 179 -14.65 7.35 6.25
CA GLY A 179 -14.07 6.11 6.78
C GLY A 179 -14.88 4.85 6.45
N LYS A 180 -16.22 4.96 6.37
CA LYS A 180 -17.12 3.86 5.97
C LYS A 180 -17.12 3.54 4.48
N LEU A 181 -16.61 4.45 3.65
CA LEU A 181 -16.58 4.31 2.19
C LEU A 181 -15.23 3.78 1.67
N LEU A 182 -14.18 3.80 2.49
CA LEU A 182 -12.83 3.37 2.13
C LEU A 182 -12.63 1.86 2.38
N ASP A 183 -12.00 1.18 1.41
CA ASP A 183 -11.74 -0.27 1.49
C ASP A 183 -10.38 -0.64 2.12
N PHE A 184 -9.49 0.34 2.35
CA PHE A 184 -8.15 0.14 2.92
C PHE A 184 -7.36 -1.00 2.25
N SER A 185 -7.18 -0.88 0.93
CA SER A 185 -6.61 -1.88 0.02
C SER A 185 -5.12 -2.20 0.22
N HIS A 186 -4.38 -1.37 0.96
CA HIS A 186 -2.95 -1.53 1.21
C HIS A 186 -2.66 -1.85 2.66
N PHE A 187 -1.65 -2.68 2.91
CA PHE A 187 -1.35 -3.26 4.23
C PHE A 187 -2.58 -3.91 4.87
N SER A 188 -3.45 -4.54 4.07
CA SER A 188 -4.74 -5.10 4.53
C SER A 188 -4.57 -6.21 5.58
N SER A 189 -3.40 -6.86 5.59
CA SER A 189 -3.02 -7.85 6.59
C SER A 189 -2.71 -7.30 8.00
N ASP A 190 -2.48 -5.98 8.13
CA ASP A 190 -2.18 -5.30 9.40
C ASP A 190 -3.21 -4.18 9.61
N GLU A 191 -4.21 -4.43 10.46
CA GLU A 191 -5.31 -3.50 10.71
C GLU A 191 -4.85 -2.09 11.12
N LYS A 192 -3.68 -1.98 11.78
CA LYS A 192 -3.11 -0.71 12.22
C LYS A 192 -2.48 0.09 11.08
N LYS A 193 -2.09 -0.59 10.00
CA LYS A 193 -1.44 0.00 8.82
C LYS A 193 -2.32 -0.01 7.60
N ALA A 194 -3.48 -0.67 7.66
CA ALA A 194 -4.45 -0.74 6.58
C ALA A 194 -4.74 0.68 6.07
N THR A 195 -4.37 0.95 4.82
CA THR A 195 -4.30 2.28 4.22
C THR A 195 -5.10 2.31 2.93
N SER A 196 -5.77 3.44 2.70
CA SER A 196 -6.44 3.79 1.45
C SER A 196 -5.95 5.16 0.99
N LEU A 197 -5.93 5.39 -0.32
CA LEU A 197 -5.62 6.71 -0.87
C LEU A 197 -6.88 7.51 -1.18
N VAL A 198 -6.78 8.82 -0.95
CA VAL A 198 -7.81 9.82 -1.20
C VAL A 198 -7.19 11.01 -1.91
N VAL A 199 -7.86 11.56 -2.92
CA VAL A 199 -7.44 12.80 -3.58
C VAL A 199 -8.42 13.90 -3.24
N LEU A 200 -7.89 15.05 -2.82
CA LEU A 200 -8.65 16.26 -2.55
C LEU A 200 -8.65 17.22 -3.74
N ALA A 201 -9.59 18.16 -3.77
CA ALA A 201 -9.72 19.13 -4.85
C ALA A 201 -8.55 20.11 -4.95
N ASN A 202 -7.73 20.25 -3.91
CA ASN A 202 -6.46 20.98 -3.98
C ASN A 202 -5.29 20.16 -4.55
N GLY A 203 -5.53 18.92 -4.98
CA GLY A 203 -4.51 18.00 -5.50
C GLY A 203 -3.69 17.28 -4.45
N ARG A 204 -3.97 17.50 -3.16
CA ARG A 204 -3.33 16.74 -2.09
C ARG A 204 -3.83 15.30 -2.14
N ILE A 205 -2.89 14.36 -2.21
CA ILE A 205 -3.14 12.93 -2.06
C ILE A 205 -2.87 12.58 -0.60
N GLU A 206 -3.90 12.09 0.07
CA GLU A 206 -3.84 11.67 1.46
C GLU A 206 -3.81 10.15 1.55
N GLN A 207 -2.93 9.65 2.42
CA GLN A 207 -2.99 8.29 2.92
C GLN A 207 -3.86 8.32 4.15
N ARG A 208 -4.97 7.60 4.12
CA ARG A 208 -5.87 7.46 5.26
C ARG A 208 -5.75 6.05 5.80
N THR A 209 -5.40 5.94 7.08
CA THR A 209 -5.32 4.65 7.76
C THR A 209 -6.64 4.35 8.44
N ARG A 210 -6.94 3.07 8.71
CA ARG A 210 -8.15 2.71 9.45
C ARG A 210 -8.19 3.36 10.83
N GLN A 211 -7.02 3.57 11.45
CA GLN A 211 -6.90 4.22 12.76
C GLN A 211 -7.39 5.66 12.76
N ASP A 212 -7.30 6.37 11.62
CA ASP A 212 -7.75 7.76 11.48
C ASP A 212 -9.26 7.92 11.72
N PHE A 213 -10.03 6.82 11.72
CA PHE A 213 -11.49 6.80 11.84
C PHE A 213 -12.01 6.02 13.06
N GLN A 214 -11.15 5.62 13.99
CA GLN A 214 -11.52 4.84 15.18
C GLN A 214 -11.91 5.72 16.39
N HIS A 215 -12.56 6.86 16.16
CA HIS A 215 -12.92 7.85 17.19
C HIS A 215 -14.40 7.81 17.57
#